data_AF-A0A392QAP3-F1
#
_entry.id   AF-A0A392QAP3-F1
#
_cell.length_a   1.000
_cell.length_b   1.000
_cell.length_c   1.000
_cell.angle_alpha   90.00
_cell.angle_beta   90.00
_cell.angle_gamma   90.00
#
_symmetry.space_group_name_H-M   'P 1'
#
loop_
_entity.id
_entity.type
_entity.pdbx_description
1 polymer ?
#
loop_
_entity_poly.entity_id
_entity_poly.type
_entity_poly.pdbx_seq_one_letter_code
_entity_poly.pdbx_strand_id
1 'polypeptide(L)'
;MEGISNMSSVHSHVDVYDFKSNKWVEKFDTPKEMANSHLGIATDGRYIYIISGQKGTQCRGPTASAFVLDTKTKKWSSLPPLPFP
;
A
#
# COMPACT_ATOMS: atom_id res chain seq x y z
N MET A 1 -11.80 6.13 14.84
CA MET A 1 -11.32 5.83 13.49
C MET A 1 -10.50 7.04 13.08
N GLU A 2 -9.23 7.06 13.48
CA GLU A 2 -8.37 8.23 13.32
C GLU A 2 -7.59 8.09 12.00
N GLY A 3 -8.26 8.45 10.91
CA GLY A 3 -7.57 8.77 9.67
C GLY A 3 -6.93 10.13 9.86
N ILE A 4 -5.64 10.14 10.23
CA ILE A 4 -4.78 11.30 10.49
C ILE A 4 -5.06 11.98 11.85
N SER A 5 -4.42 11.48 12.92
CA SER A 5 -4.38 12.18 14.21
C SER A 5 -3.05 12.84 14.54
N ASN A 6 -2.02 12.75 13.67
CA ASN A 6 -0.81 13.54 13.83
C ASN A 6 0.05 13.52 12.56
N MET A 7 0.68 14.64 12.18
CA MET A 7 1.66 14.71 11.06
C MET A 7 2.97 13.94 11.33
N SER A 8 3.00 13.06 12.34
CA SER A 8 4.16 12.29 12.78
C SER A 8 4.08 10.79 12.47
N SER A 9 2.95 10.27 11.97
CA SER A 9 2.80 8.85 11.64
C SER A 9 2.29 8.62 10.23
N VAL A 10 2.95 7.70 9.53
CA VAL A 10 2.48 7.13 8.27
C VAL A 10 1.93 5.73 8.53
N HIS A 11 0.84 5.38 7.86
CA HIS A 11 0.26 4.05 7.95
C HIS A 11 0.91 3.10 6.94
N SER A 12 1.22 1.88 7.38
CA SER A 12 1.83 0.82 6.58
C SER A 12 1.02 -0.48 6.68
N HIS A 13 -0.26 -0.41 6.34
CA HIS A 13 -1.16 -1.56 6.34
C HIS A 13 -2.21 -1.43 5.24
N VAL A 14 -2.79 -2.55 4.87
CA VAL A 14 -4.01 -2.65 4.06
C VAL A 14 -5.17 -2.95 4.99
N ASP A 15 -6.23 -2.18 4.87
CA ASP A 15 -7.53 -2.47 5.49
C ASP A 15 -8.53 -2.93 4.42
N VAL A 16 -9.36 -3.91 4.76
CA VAL A 16 -10.41 -4.43 3.87
C VAL A 16 -11.77 -4.01 4.40
N TYR A 17 -12.53 -3.30 3.57
CA TYR A 17 -13.89 -2.88 3.87
C TYR A 17 -14.92 -3.77 3.16
N ASP A 18 -15.88 -4.29 3.91
CA ASP A 18 -17.01 -5.05 3.37
C ASP A 18 -18.25 -4.17 3.28
N PHE A 19 -18.73 -3.96 2.05
CA PHE A 19 -19.93 -3.17 1.76
C PHE A 19 -21.23 -3.83 2.24
N LYS A 20 -21.28 -5.16 2.39
CA LYS A 20 -22.50 -5.85 2.85
C LYS A 20 -22.71 -5.65 4.33
N SER A 21 -21.65 -5.80 5.12
CA SER A 21 -21.69 -5.63 6.57
C SER A 21 -21.40 -4.20 7.03
N ASN A 22 -20.98 -3.32 6.12
CA ASN A 22 -20.62 -1.92 6.35
C ASN A 22 -19.55 -1.77 7.45
N LYS A 23 -18.52 -2.63 7.38
CA LYS A 23 -17.47 -2.75 8.40
C LYS A 23 -16.10 -3.00 7.78
N TRP A 24 -15.07 -2.54 8.48
CA TRP A 24 -13.71 -3.02 8.29
C TRP A 24 -13.60 -4.45 8.83
N VAL A 25 -13.20 -5.40 7.98
CA VAL A 25 -13.22 -6.83 8.31
C VAL A 25 -11.82 -7.43 8.43
N GLU A 26 -10.81 -6.80 7.83
CA GLU A 26 -9.43 -7.27 7.90
C GLU A 26 -8.44 -6.11 7.89
N LYS A 27 -7.27 -6.37 8.48
CA LYS A 27 -6.12 -5.48 8.49
C LYS A 27 -4.84 -6.29 8.48
N PHE A 28 -3.91 -5.98 7.58
CA PHE A 28 -2.60 -6.64 7.52
C PHE A 28 -1.50 -5.71 7.03
N ASP A 29 -0.27 -5.99 7.45
CA ASP A 29 0.87 -5.11 7.19
C ASP A 29 1.31 -5.14 5.72
N THR A 30 1.80 -3.99 5.24
CA THR A 30 2.50 -3.88 3.97
C THR A 30 3.98 -4.31 4.12
N PRO A 31 4.68 -4.65 3.02
CA PRO A 31 6.13 -4.79 3.03
C PRO A 31 6.80 -3.55 3.64
N LYS A 32 7.85 -3.75 4.46
CA LYS A 32 8.54 -2.66 5.18
C LYS A 32 9.17 -1.64 4.24
N GLU A 33 9.52 -2.09 3.03
CA GLU A 33 10.20 -1.30 2.03
C GLU A 33 9.23 -0.48 1.15
N MET A 34 7.92 -0.77 1.23
CA MET A 34 6.87 -0.07 0.49
C MET A 34 6.76 1.38 0.94
N ALA A 35 6.51 2.28 -0.02
CA ALA A 35 6.18 3.66 0.28
C ALA A 35 4.81 3.79 0.95
N ASN A 36 4.61 4.89 1.67
CA ASN A 36 3.43 5.10 2.50
C ASN A 36 2.36 5.98 1.84
N SER A 37 2.74 6.73 0.81
CA SER A 37 1.88 7.72 0.17
C SER A 37 2.22 7.85 -1.32
N HIS A 38 1.35 8.53 -2.07
CA HIS A 38 1.54 8.83 -3.50
C HIS A 38 1.76 7.57 -4.37
N LEU A 39 1.19 6.45 -3.96
CA LEU A 39 1.30 5.17 -4.66
C LEU A 39 0.43 5.16 -5.92
N GLY A 40 0.98 4.67 -7.03
CA GLY A 40 0.19 4.24 -8.17
C GLY A 40 -0.39 2.86 -7.90
N ILE A 41 -1.70 2.68 -8.05
CA ILE A 41 -2.38 1.40 -7.76
C ILE A 41 -3.26 0.99 -8.93
N ALA A 42 -3.12 -0.26 -9.37
CA ALA A 42 -3.96 -0.88 -10.39
C ALA A 42 -4.30 -2.33 -9.99
N THR A 43 -5.36 -2.89 -10.57
CA THR A 43 -5.76 -4.28 -10.31
C THR A 43 -6.29 -4.94 -11.57
N ASP A 44 -6.05 -6.25 -11.69
CA ASP A 44 -6.64 -7.12 -12.73
C ASP A 44 -7.80 -7.98 -12.18
N GLY A 45 -8.24 -7.72 -10.95
CA GLY A 45 -9.27 -8.48 -10.24
C GLY A 45 -8.73 -9.61 -9.35
N ARG A 46 -7.49 -10.07 -9.54
CA ARG A 46 -6.83 -11.04 -8.65
C ARG A 46 -5.65 -10.40 -7.91
N TYR A 47 -4.87 -9.61 -8.61
CA TYR A 47 -3.68 -8.98 -8.11
C TYR A 47 -3.90 -7.49 -7.95
N ILE A 48 -3.34 -6.91 -6.90
CA ILE A 48 -3.24 -5.46 -6.74
C ILE A 48 -1.77 -5.10 -6.92
N TYR A 49 -1.49 -4.24 -7.89
CA TYR A 49 -0.16 -3.74 -8.24
C TYR A 49 0.04 -2.38 -7.59
N ILE A 50 1.12 -2.24 -6.84
CA ILE A 50 1.47 -1.02 -6.10
C ILE A 50 2.82 -0.55 -6.61
N ILE A 51 2.85 0.65 -7.18
CA ILE A 51 4.00 1.18 -7.92
C ILE A 51 4.46 2.50 -7.32
N SER A 52 5.78 2.63 -7.11
CA SER A 52 6.46 3.85 -6.64
C SER A 52 5.96 4.33 -5.26
N GLY A 53 5.78 5.64 -5.09
CA GLY A 53 5.34 6.33 -3.89
C GLY A 53 6.46 7.04 -3.13
N GLN A 54 6.11 7.65 -2.00
CA GLN A 54 7.03 8.38 -1.12
C GLN A 54 7.03 7.80 0.30
N LYS A 55 8.22 7.73 0.90
CA LYS A 55 8.42 7.24 2.27
C LYS A 55 8.34 8.37 3.30
N GLY A 56 7.71 8.08 4.44
CA GLY A 56 7.65 8.99 5.59
C GLY A 56 6.62 10.11 5.45
N THR A 57 6.62 11.02 6.42
CA THR A 57 5.55 12.03 6.64
C THR A 57 5.70 13.31 5.81
N GLN A 58 6.81 13.48 5.11
CA GLN A 58 7.09 14.66 4.27
C GLN A 58 7.27 14.23 2.81
N CYS A 59 7.07 15.16 1.87
CA CYS A 59 7.31 14.95 0.44
C CYS A 59 8.79 14.66 0.17
N ARG A 60 9.18 13.38 0.29
CA ARG A 60 10.51 12.88 -0.05
C ARG A 60 10.55 12.49 -1.52
N GLY A 61 11.76 12.27 -2.04
CA GLY A 61 11.95 11.72 -3.38
C GLY A 61 11.17 10.40 -3.55
N PRO A 62 10.65 10.15 -4.77
CA PRO A 62 9.92 8.92 -5.05
C PRO A 62 10.82 7.68 -4.92
N THR A 63 10.20 6.52 -4.76
CA THR A 63 10.88 5.23 -4.80
C THR A 63 10.67 4.55 -6.15
N ALA A 64 11.67 3.81 -6.63
CA ALA A 64 11.48 2.92 -7.78
C ALA A 64 10.86 1.57 -7.40
N SER A 65 10.54 1.33 -6.12
CA SER A 65 10.01 0.03 -5.67
C SER A 65 8.62 -0.26 -6.23
N ALA A 66 8.37 -1.52 -6.56
CA ALA A 66 7.10 -2.02 -7.03
C ALA A 66 6.75 -3.35 -6.33
N PHE A 67 5.48 -3.55 -6.03
CA PHE A 67 4.97 -4.71 -5.32
C PHE A 67 3.66 -5.21 -5.94
N VAL A 68 3.35 -6.47 -5.70
CA VAL A 68 2.07 -7.08 -6.02
C VAL A 68 1.51 -7.80 -4.80
N LEU A 69 0.20 -7.67 -4.58
CA LEU A 69 -0.58 -8.41 -3.59
C LEU A 69 -1.48 -9.41 -4.31
N ASP A 70 -1.32 -10.72 -4.03
CA ASP A 70 -2.32 -11.72 -4.40
C ASP A 70 -3.48 -11.65 -3.41
N THR A 71 -4.67 -11.22 -3.86
CA THR A 71 -5.86 -11.04 -3.00
C THR A 71 -6.42 -12.35 -2.45
N LYS A 72 -6.13 -13.50 -3.08
CA LYS A 72 -6.60 -14.80 -2.59
C LYS A 72 -5.74 -15.30 -1.44
N THR A 73 -4.42 -15.18 -1.58
CA THR A 73 -3.48 -15.69 -0.57
C THR A 73 -3.07 -14.63 0.45
N LYS A 74 -3.37 -13.35 0.18
CA LYS A 74 -2.95 -12.18 0.96
C LYS A 74 -1.45 -12.11 1.14
N LYS A 75 -0.72 -12.54 0.09
CA LYS A 75 0.74 -12.57 0.08
C LYS A 75 1.25 -11.46 -0.80
N TRP A 76 2.27 -10.79 -0.29
CA TRP A 76 3.04 -9.80 -1.02
C TRP A 76 4.15 -10.47 -1.82
N SER A 77 4.50 -9.87 -2.94
CA SER A 77 5.72 -10.19 -3.69
C SER A 77 6.29 -8.90 -4.27
N SER A 78 7.62 -8.80 -4.30
CA SER A 78 8.30 -7.69 -4.96
C SER A 78 8.27 -7.88 -6.47
N LEU A 79 8.13 -6.78 -7.19
CA LEU A 79 8.31 -6.72 -8.64
C LEU A 79 9.67 -6.10 -8.97
N PRO A 80 10.17 -6.26 -10.21
CA PRO A 80 11.32 -5.50 -10.67
C PRO A 80 11.11 -4.00 -10.43
N PRO A 81 12.13 -3.26 -9.96
CA PRO A 81 12.00 -1.84 -9.74
C PRO A 81 11.78 -1.10 -11.08
N LEU A 82 11.16 0.07 -11.00
CA LEU A 82 11.08 0.98 -12.14
C LEU A 82 12.48 1.40 -12.60
N PRO A 83 12.68 1.67 -13.90
CA PRO A 83 13.97 2.09 -14.43
C PRO A 83 14.46 3.40 -13.81
N PHE A 84 13.53 4.28 -13.41
CA PHE A 84 13.77 5.50 -12.65
C PHE A 84 12.66 5.72 -11.62
N PRO A 85 12.93 6.40 -10.49
CA PRO A 85 11.95 6.70 -9.44
C PRO A 85 10.80 7.61 -9.90
#